data_AF-A0A831LSM0-F1
#
_entry.id   AF-A0A831LSM0-F1
#
_cell.length_a   1.000
_cell.length_b   1.000
_cell.length_c   1.000
_cell.angle_alpha   90.00
_cell.angle_beta   90.00
_cell.angle_gamma   90.00
#
_symmetry.space_group_name_H-M   'P 1'
#
loop_
_entity.id
_entity.type
_entity.pdbx_description
1 polymer ?
#
loop_
_entity_poly.entity_id
_entity_poly.type
_entity_poly.pdbx_seq_one_letter_code
_entity_poly.pdbx_strand_id
1 'polypeptide(L)'
;MKEQTETGKLKEGRYVVVDDEPCKILTIATSKPGKHGAAKARIDVVGIFDGQKRSIVQPVSTKVYVPVVERKMAQVISIAGNVAQLMDVKDFTMFEIAVPEDQIATM
;
A
#
# COMPACT_ATOMS: atom_id res chain seq x y z
N MET A 1 -8.51 6.90 -2.77
CA MET A 1 -9.04 7.52 -1.53
C MET A 1 -8.17 7.11 -0.36
N LYS A 2 -8.05 7.95 0.69
CA LYS A 2 -7.32 7.64 1.92
C LYS A 2 -8.15 8.01 3.14
N GLU A 3 -8.07 7.20 4.19
CA GLU A 3 -8.74 7.41 5.47
C GLU A 3 -7.73 7.80 6.54
N GLN A 4 -8.17 8.53 7.57
CA GLN A 4 -7.30 8.91 8.68
C GLN A 4 -7.52 7.99 9.88
N THR A 5 -6.44 7.51 10.49
CA THR A 5 -6.46 6.72 11.72
C THR A 5 -5.30 7.09 12.62
N GLU A 6 -5.16 6.41 13.75
CA GLU A 6 -4.02 6.54 14.67
C GLU A 6 -3.01 5.41 14.46
N THR A 7 -1.75 5.73 14.69
CA THR A 7 -0.62 4.80 14.56
C THR A 7 -0.83 3.53 15.39
N GLY A 8 -1.36 3.65 16.61
CA GLY A 8 -1.63 2.53 17.50
C GLY A 8 -2.76 1.59 17.03
N LYS A 9 -3.53 1.98 16.00
CA LYS A 9 -4.59 1.17 15.40
C LYS A 9 -4.13 0.41 14.16
N LEU A 10 -2.90 0.66 13.70
CA LEU A 10 -2.31 -0.05 12.57
C LEU A 10 -2.05 -1.51 12.91
N LYS A 11 -2.03 -2.36 11.88
CA LYS A 11 -1.78 -3.80 12.00
C LYS A 11 -0.80 -4.26 10.93
N GLU A 12 0.05 -5.20 11.27
CA GLU A 12 0.95 -5.86 10.31
C GLU A 12 0.16 -6.46 9.14
N GLY A 13 0.75 -6.41 7.94
CA GLY A 13 0.10 -6.85 6.70
C GLY A 13 -0.95 -5.90 6.13
N ARG A 14 -1.34 -4.83 6.86
CA ARG A 14 -2.20 -3.75 6.34
C ARG A 14 -1.38 -2.66 5.66
N TYR A 15 -2.02 -1.53 5.36
CA TYR A 15 -1.42 -0.44 4.60
C TYR A 15 -1.37 0.86 5.39
N VAL A 16 -0.44 1.73 5.02
CA VAL A 16 -0.28 3.09 5.55
C VAL A 16 0.40 3.95 4.48
N VAL A 17 0.11 5.25 4.45
CA VAL A 17 0.84 6.20 3.58
C VAL A 17 2.03 6.75 4.34
N VAL A 18 3.22 6.64 3.76
CA VAL A 18 4.47 7.20 4.30
C VAL A 18 5.17 7.94 3.17
N ASP A 19 5.55 9.20 3.40
CA ASP A 19 6.17 10.07 2.39
C ASP A 19 5.37 10.12 1.08
N ASP A 20 4.05 10.26 1.20
CA ASP A 20 3.07 10.22 0.10
C ASP A 20 3.03 8.91 -0.72
N GLU A 21 3.78 7.88 -0.31
CA GLU A 21 3.78 6.56 -0.93
C GLU A 21 2.88 5.56 -0.16
N PRO A 22 1.94 4.89 -0.84
CA PRO A 22 1.19 3.76 -0.27
C PRO A 22 2.13 2.59 0.06
N CYS A 23 2.22 2.24 1.34
CA CYS A 23 3.11 1.18 1.80
C CYS A 23 2.34 0.04 2.47
N LYS A 24 2.85 -1.19 2.32
CA LYS A 24 2.45 -2.36 3.12
C LYS A 24 3.27 -2.39 4.41
N ILE A 25 2.58 -2.60 5.54
CA ILE A 25 3.20 -2.74 6.86
C ILE A 25 3.80 -4.14 6.98
N LEU A 26 5.11 -4.20 7.25
CA LEU A 26 5.84 -5.44 7.47
C LEU A 26 5.83 -5.82 8.94
N THR A 27 6.22 -4.89 9.82
CA THR A 27 6.32 -5.11 11.26
C THR A 27 5.88 -3.88 12.04
N ILE A 28 5.38 -4.11 13.26
CA ILE A 28 5.09 -3.05 14.23
C ILE A 28 5.68 -3.43 15.59
N ALA A 29 6.61 -2.62 16.10
CA ALA A 29 7.14 -2.75 17.45
C ALA A 29 6.71 -1.56 18.31
N THR A 30 6.08 -1.82 19.46
CA THR A 30 5.66 -0.76 20.40
C THR A 30 6.57 -0.76 21.63
N SER A 31 7.02 0.42 22.06
CA SER A 31 7.83 0.60 23.26
C SER A 31 7.28 1.69 24.18
N LYS A 32 7.52 1.54 25.48
CA LYS A 32 7.29 2.59 26.48
C LYS A 32 8.65 3.02 27.03
N PRO A 33 9.21 4.16 26.61
CA PRO A 33 10.57 4.56 26.99
C PRO A 33 10.73 4.90 28.48
N GLY A 34 9.65 5.02 29.24
CA GLY A 34 9.67 5.20 30.69
C GLY A 34 8.28 5.05 31.33
N LYS A 35 8.21 5.12 32.66
CA LYS A 35 6.96 4.97 33.44
C LYS A 35 5.85 5.95 33.04
N HIS A 36 6.23 7.17 32.68
CA HIS A 36 5.33 8.24 32.23
C HIS A 36 5.49 8.56 30.73
N GLY A 37 6.33 7.82 30.00
CA GLY A 37 6.60 8.09 28.60
C GLY A 37 5.43 7.65 27.72
N ALA A 38 5.06 8.49 26.75
CA ALA A 38 4.10 8.09 25.71
C ALA A 38 4.63 6.88 24.94
N ALA A 39 3.74 5.91 24.68
CA ALA A 39 4.10 4.75 23.88
C ALA A 39 4.48 5.19 22.46
N LYS A 40 5.60 4.64 21.95
CA LYS A 40 6.07 4.86 20.58
C LYS A 40 5.90 3.58 19.79
N ALA A 41 5.49 3.71 18.53
CA ALA A 41 5.50 2.62 17.57
C ALA A 41 6.64 2.84 16.57
N ARG A 42 7.44 1.80 16.36
CA ARG A 42 8.31 1.65 15.20
C ARG A 42 7.57 0.80 14.17
N ILE A 43 7.48 1.28 12.94
CA ILE A 43 6.77 0.61 11.86
C ILE A 43 7.73 0.49 10.68
N ASP A 44 8.03 -0.75 10.31
CA ASP A 44 8.78 -1.02 9.08
C ASP A 44 7.77 -1.33 7.97
N VAL A 45 7.94 -0.66 6.83
CA VAL A 45 7.02 -0.73 5.69
C VAL A 45 7.78 -0.92 4.39
N VAL A 46 7.08 -1.35 3.34
CA VAL A 46 7.58 -1.40 1.97
C VAL A 46 6.56 -0.73 1.04
N GLY A 47 7.02 0.17 0.16
CA GLY A 47 6.14 0.80 -0.83
C GLY A 47 5.58 -0.22 -1.82
N ILE A 48 4.31 -0.04 -2.19
CA ILE A 48 3.60 -0.97 -3.06
C ILE A 48 4.05 -0.80 -4.51
N PHE A 49 4.39 0.42 -4.92
CA PHE A 49 4.80 0.70 -6.29
C PHE A 49 6.31 0.83 -6.44
N ASP A 50 6.97 1.51 -5.49
CA ASP A 50 8.41 1.73 -5.57
C ASP A 50 9.27 0.60 -4.98
N GLY A 51 8.68 -0.32 -4.21
CA GLY A 51 9.39 -1.40 -3.52
C GLY A 51 10.37 -0.93 -2.43
N GLN A 52 10.41 0.35 -2.08
CA GLN A 52 11.36 0.92 -1.13
C GLN A 52 10.95 0.62 0.30
N LYS A 53 11.93 0.19 1.11
CA LYS A 53 11.72 -0.05 2.55
C LYS A 53 11.90 1.24 3.34
N ARG A 54 10.96 1.52 4.24
CA ARG A 54 10.99 2.68 5.13
C ARG A 54 10.76 2.25 6.57
N SER A 55 11.32 2.97 7.53
CA SER A 55 11.13 2.73 8.96
C SER A 55 10.79 4.04 9.65
N ILE A 56 9.59 4.11 10.24
CA ILE A 56 9.12 5.30 10.95
C ILE A 56 8.98 5.02 12.43
N VAL A 57 9.28 6.02 13.26
CA VAL A 57 9.08 5.95 14.72
C VAL A 57 8.29 7.15 15.17
N GLN A 58 7.11 6.93 15.74
CA GLN A 58 6.24 8.01 16.20
C GLN A 58 5.34 7.58 17.37
N PRO A 59 4.78 8.54 18.13
CA PRO A 59 3.79 8.23 19.15
C PRO A 59 2.62 7.41 18.61
N VAL A 60 2.07 6.50 19.41
CA VAL A 60 0.90 5.69 19.01
C VAL A 60 -0.35 6.54 18.75
N SER A 61 -0.41 7.75 19.31
CA SER A 61 -1.49 8.72 19.09
C SER A 61 -1.33 9.56 17.81
N THR A 62 -0.21 9.44 17.09
CA THR A 62 0.00 10.18 15.84
C THR A 62 -1.03 9.76 14.81
N LYS A 63 -1.71 10.75 14.22
CA LYS A 63 -2.65 10.54 13.11
C LYS A 63 -1.88 10.27 11.82
N VAL A 64 -2.32 9.26 11.09
CA VAL A 64 -1.73 8.79 9.83
C VAL A 64 -2.83 8.54 8.81
N TYR A 65 -2.45 8.49 7.54
CA TYR A 65 -3.36 8.11 6.47
C TYR A 65 -3.18 6.64 6.09
N VAL A 66 -4.29 5.97 5.81
CA VAL A 66 -4.35 4.61 5.29
C VAL A 66 -4.98 4.66 3.90
N PRO A 67 -4.33 4.10 2.87
CA PRO A 67 -4.91 4.06 1.53
C PRO A 67 -6.04 3.01 1.47
N VAL A 68 -7.08 3.31 0.70
CA VAL A 68 -8.06 2.30 0.29
C VAL A 68 -7.46 1.51 -0.87
N VAL A 69 -7.18 0.22 -0.63
CA VAL A 69 -6.61 -0.68 -1.63
C VAL A 69 -7.67 -1.67 -2.07
N GLU A 70 -8.10 -1.54 -3.32
CA GLU A 70 -9.03 -2.48 -3.95
C GLU A 70 -8.27 -3.45 -4.83
N ARG A 71 -8.58 -4.74 -4.68
CA ARG A 71 -8.06 -5.79 -5.56
C ARG A 71 -9.21 -6.28 -6.42
N LYS A 72 -9.04 -6.18 -7.73
CA LYS A 72 -10.02 -6.62 -8.72
C LYS A 72 -9.37 -7.67 -9.62
N MET A 73 -10.20 -8.56 -10.17
CA MET A 73 -9.77 -9.51 -11.20
C MET A 73 -10.29 -9.01 -12.54
N ALA A 74 -9.40 -8.96 -13.53
CA ALA A 74 -9.74 -8.52 -14.87
C ALA A 74 -9.22 -9.52 -15.91
N GLN A 75 -9.91 -9.59 -17.04
CA GLN A 75 -9.51 -10.37 -18.21
C GLN A 75 -8.80 -9.47 -19.21
N VAL A 76 -7.68 -9.96 -19.77
CA VAL A 76 -6.99 -9.29 -20.88
C VAL A 76 -7.80 -9.53 -22.15
N ILE A 77 -8.23 -8.45 -22.79
CA ILE A 77 -9.01 -8.50 -24.03
C ILE A 77 -8.08 -8.37 -25.23
N SER A 78 -7.17 -7.40 -25.19
CA SER A 78 -6.17 -7.20 -26.23
C SER A 78 -4.94 -6.49 -25.67
N ILE A 79 -3.82 -6.66 -26.36
CA ILE A 79 -2.57 -5.93 -26.09
C ILE A 79 -2.13 -5.30 -27.41
N ALA A 80 -1.92 -3.99 -27.40
CA ALA A 80 -1.44 -3.23 -28.55
C ALA A 80 -0.19 -2.43 -28.13
N GLY A 81 0.98 -2.89 -28.58
CA GLY A 81 2.25 -2.32 -28.13
C GLY A 81 2.43 -2.53 -26.62
N ASN A 82 2.52 -1.43 -25.87
CA ASN A 82 2.67 -1.43 -24.41
C ASN A 82 1.37 -1.13 -23.64
N VAL A 83 0.21 -1.18 -24.30
CA VAL A 83 -1.08 -0.94 -23.67
C VAL A 83 -1.89 -2.22 -23.68
N ALA A 84 -2.34 -2.67 -22.51
CA ALA A 84 -3.29 -3.76 -22.36
C ALA A 84 -4.69 -3.19 -22.09
N GLN A 85 -5.65 -3.67 -22.87
CA GLN A 85 -7.06 -3.45 -22.64
C GLN A 85 -7.60 -4.58 -21.75
N LEU A 86 -8.20 -4.19 -20.64
CA LEU A 86 -8.70 -5.08 -19.59
C LEU A 86 -10.21 -4.90 -19.41
N MET A 87 -10.89 -6.00 -19.09
CA MET A 87 -12.28 -6.01 -18.68
C MET A 87 -12.39 -6.53 -17.25
N ASP A 88 -13.02 -5.76 -16.36
CA ASP A 88 -13.35 -6.24 -15.01
C ASP A 88 -14.35 -7.41 -15.08
N VAL A 89 -14.08 -8.51 -14.37
CA VAL A 89 -14.92 -9.72 -14.43
C VAL A 89 -16.28 -9.53 -13.75
N LYS A 90 -16.40 -8.57 -12.83
CA LYS A 90 -17.60 -8.36 -12.01
C LYS A 90 -18.57 -7.38 -12.65
N ASP A 91 -18.08 -6.24 -13.14
CA ASP A 91 -18.92 -5.16 -13.66
C ASP A 91 -18.77 -4.93 -15.18
N PHE A 92 -17.92 -5.72 -15.84
CA PHE A 92 -17.66 -5.66 -17.29
C PHE A 92 -17.13 -4.31 -17.77
N THR A 93 -16.62 -3.47 -16.87
CA THR A 93 -16.04 -2.18 -17.24
C THR A 93 -14.71 -2.38 -17.97
N MET A 94 -14.53 -1.60 -19.03
CA MET A 94 -13.33 -1.62 -19.86
C MET A 94 -12.36 -0.53 -19.42
N PHE A 95 -11.09 -0.87 -19.24
CA PHE A 95 -10.04 0.07 -18.90
C PHE A 95 -8.70 -0.34 -19.51
N GLU A 96 -7.79 0.61 -19.62
CA GLU A 96 -6.48 0.42 -20.24
C GLU A 96 -5.38 0.66 -19.22
N ILE A 97 -4.33 -0.15 -19.28
CA ILE A 97 -3.12 0.05 -18.49
C ILE A 97 -1.89 -0.01 -19.38
N ALA A 98 -0.87 0.76 -19.02
CA ALA A 98 0.47 0.57 -19.57
C ALA A 98 1.06 -0.70 -18.94
N VAL A 99 1.50 -1.63 -19.80
CA VAL A 99 2.18 -2.84 -19.40
C VAL A 99 3.69 -2.58 -19.42
N PRO A 100 4.39 -2.81 -18.30
CA PRO A 100 5.84 -2.80 -18.26
C PRO A 100 6.45 -3.79 -19.26
N GLU A 101 7.54 -3.40 -19.94
CA GLU A 101 8.17 -4.20 -21.00
C GLU A 101 8.62 -5.59 -20.52
N ASP A 102 9.02 -5.70 -19.25
CA ASP A 102 9.42 -6.97 -18.61
C ASP A 102 8.28 -7.98 -18.49
N GLN A 103 7.02 -7.53 -18.46
CA GLN A 103 5.85 -8.40 -18.36
C GLN A 103 5.32 -8.83 -19.73
N ILE A 104 5.51 -8.01 -20.78
CA ILE A 104 5.08 -8.31 -22.15
C ILE A 104 5.81 -9.54 -22.70
N ALA A 105 7.09 -9.72 -22.36
CA ALA A 105 7.90 -10.82 -22.86
C ALA A 105 7.48 -12.21 -22.32
N THR A 106 6.65 -12.24 -21.28
CA THR A 106 6.19 -13.47 -20.60
C THR A 106 4.70 -13.77 -20.77
N MET A 107 3.96 -12.92 -21.49
CA MET A 107 2.54 -13.10 -21.83
C MET A 107 2.38 -13.73 -23.20
#